data_AF-X1FH51-F1
#
_entry.id   AF-X1FH51-F1
#
_cell.length_a   1.000
_cell.length_b   1.000
_cell.length_c   1.000
_cell.angle_alpha   90.00
_cell.angle_beta   90.00
_cell.angle_gamma   90.00
#
_symmetry.space_group_name_H-M   'P 1'
#
loop_
_entity.id
_entity.type
_entity.pdbx_description
1 polymer ?
#
loop_
_entity_poly.entity_id
_entity_poly.type
_entity_poly.pdbx_seq_one_letter_code
_entity_poly.pdbx_strand_id
1 'polypeptide(L)'
;MWPTPREIDLVRFADLWLQHKPGTDVALLMGMMRVIVDEGLVDSAFVEERCENFDAFRESLKNFDLDFAERITGVPKDKIAEAARIYATNKPSSLLYAMGITQHSHGTDNVIATANLAMLTGNMGKPSTGVNPLRGHNNVQGACDLGALPNVYTGYQAVANSAIREKFEVAWGCSLSPSPGLTITEIIPAAYEGRIKVLYLIGENPALSEPDAKHAREALKKLEFFVVQDIFLTETARLADVVLPGATFAEKDGTFTNTERRVQRVRKAIEPIGNSKPDWWITCQIAQRMGSKGFDFAHPSQIMEEIANLTPSYGGISYSRLDNGGLQWPCPTQDHPGTPILHTKQFTRGKGRFIPLDYKPPMELPDDEYPLILTTGRS
;
A
#
# COMPACT_ATOMS: atom_id res chain seq x y z
N MET A 1 -3.64 -0.41 -23.34
CA MET A 1 -4.27 0.89 -23.00
C MET A 1 -3.48 1.56 -21.87
N TRP A 2 -3.34 2.88 -21.90
CA TRP A 2 -2.62 3.63 -20.87
C TRP A 2 -3.39 4.92 -20.49
N PRO A 3 -4.09 4.96 -19.35
CA PRO A 3 -4.75 6.17 -18.86
C PRO A 3 -3.78 7.03 -18.03
N THR A 4 -3.38 8.18 -18.55
CA THR A 4 -2.46 9.10 -17.86
C THR A 4 -2.52 10.51 -18.47
N PRO A 5 -2.42 11.58 -17.66
CA PRO A 5 -2.37 12.95 -18.17
C PRO A 5 -1.10 13.27 -18.99
N ARG A 6 -0.02 12.50 -18.80
CA ARG A 6 1.31 12.81 -19.35
C ARG A 6 1.76 11.76 -20.35
N GLU A 7 2.35 12.20 -21.46
CA GLU A 7 3.04 11.30 -22.38
C GLU A 7 4.30 10.74 -21.72
N ILE A 8 4.22 9.54 -21.16
CA ILE A 8 5.37 8.79 -20.63
C ILE A 8 5.86 7.78 -21.66
N ASP A 9 7.06 7.22 -21.50
CA ASP A 9 7.63 6.29 -22.50
C ASP A 9 6.73 5.09 -22.82
N LEU A 10 5.98 4.56 -21.84
CA LEU A 10 5.04 3.46 -22.06
C LEU A 10 3.86 3.82 -22.98
N VAL A 11 3.50 5.09 -23.12
CA VAL A 11 2.44 5.55 -24.03
C VAL A 11 2.77 5.20 -25.48
N ARG A 12 4.06 5.21 -25.84
CA ARG A 12 4.52 4.89 -27.20
C ARG A 12 4.24 3.44 -27.62
N PHE A 13 3.99 2.57 -26.65
CA PHE A 13 3.65 1.16 -26.86
C PHE A 13 2.17 0.86 -26.61
N ALA A 14 1.36 1.87 -26.28
CA ALA A 14 -0.04 1.69 -25.97
C ALA A 14 -0.89 1.75 -27.25
N ASP A 15 -1.80 0.78 -27.41
CA ASP A 15 -2.82 0.83 -28.48
C ASP A 15 -3.76 2.03 -28.34
N LEU A 16 -3.99 2.45 -27.10
CA LEU A 16 -4.89 3.56 -26.75
C LEU A 16 -4.34 4.33 -25.55
N TRP A 17 -4.17 5.64 -25.73
CA TRP A 17 -3.82 6.59 -24.68
C TRP A 17 -5.05 7.43 -24.31
N LEU A 18 -5.40 7.40 -23.01
CA LEU A 18 -6.47 8.21 -22.44
C LEU A 18 -5.83 9.34 -21.64
N GLN A 19 -5.71 10.52 -22.26
CA GLN A 19 -5.11 11.69 -21.64
C GLN A 19 -6.15 12.45 -20.78
N HIS A 20 -6.54 11.87 -19.66
CA HIS A 20 -7.49 12.51 -18.75
C HIS A 20 -6.85 13.61 -17.92
N LYS A 21 -7.66 14.57 -17.45
CA LYS A 21 -7.24 15.59 -16.50
C LYS A 21 -6.87 14.96 -15.15
N PRO A 22 -5.81 15.42 -14.46
CA PRO A 22 -5.45 14.89 -13.14
C PRO A 22 -6.62 14.94 -12.15
N GLY A 23 -6.85 13.82 -11.43
CA GLY A 23 -7.91 13.72 -10.43
C GLY A 23 -9.32 13.47 -10.97
N THR A 24 -9.46 13.08 -12.23
CA THR A 24 -10.75 12.69 -12.83
C THR A 24 -10.90 11.17 -13.03
N ASP A 25 -10.13 10.37 -12.29
CA ASP A 25 -10.00 8.92 -12.47
C ASP A 25 -11.33 8.18 -12.23
N VAL A 26 -12.08 8.55 -11.18
CA VAL A 26 -13.43 8.00 -10.94
C VAL A 26 -14.35 8.25 -12.12
N ALA A 27 -14.36 9.47 -12.68
CA ALA A 27 -15.22 9.80 -13.82
C ALA A 27 -14.86 8.96 -15.06
N LEU A 28 -13.57 8.76 -15.32
CA LEU A 28 -13.10 7.93 -16.43
C LEU A 28 -13.49 6.45 -16.23
N LEU A 29 -13.15 5.87 -15.08
CA LEU A 29 -13.37 4.44 -14.80
C LEU A 29 -14.86 4.10 -14.69
N MET A 30 -15.66 4.95 -14.04
CA MET A 30 -17.12 4.78 -13.96
C MET A 30 -17.78 4.98 -15.31
N GLY A 31 -17.32 5.92 -16.14
CA GLY A 31 -17.78 6.07 -17.52
C GLY A 31 -17.49 4.83 -18.38
N MET A 32 -16.29 4.24 -18.25
CA MET A 32 -15.97 2.96 -18.90
C MET A 32 -16.90 1.84 -18.41
N MET A 33 -17.12 1.72 -17.10
CA MET A 33 -18.02 0.71 -16.53
C MET A 33 -19.46 0.90 -16.98
N ARG A 34 -19.92 2.14 -17.16
CA ARG A 34 -21.25 2.44 -17.71
C ARG A 34 -21.41 1.87 -19.11
N VAL A 35 -20.42 2.08 -19.99
CA VAL A 35 -20.40 1.50 -21.35
C VAL A 35 -20.45 -0.03 -21.30
N ILE A 36 -19.66 -0.66 -20.43
CA ILE A 36 -19.65 -2.13 -20.28
C ILE A 36 -21.03 -2.66 -19.89
N VAL A 37 -21.72 -1.97 -18.99
CA VAL A 37 -23.08 -2.36 -18.56
C VAL A 37 -24.09 -2.14 -19.68
N ASP A 38 -24.08 -0.99 -20.32
CA ASP A 38 -25.06 -0.63 -21.36
C ASP A 38 -24.94 -1.51 -22.61
N GLU A 39 -23.71 -1.95 -22.95
CA GLU A 39 -23.44 -2.84 -24.08
C GLU A 39 -23.56 -4.33 -23.72
N GLY A 40 -23.91 -4.67 -22.47
CA GLY A 40 -24.06 -6.07 -22.04
C GLY A 40 -22.75 -6.86 -22.01
N LEU A 41 -21.61 -6.19 -21.82
CA LEU A 41 -20.25 -6.78 -21.78
C LEU A 41 -19.83 -7.26 -20.38
N VAL A 42 -20.77 -7.26 -19.43
CA VAL A 42 -20.55 -7.71 -18.05
C VAL A 42 -20.30 -9.22 -18.01
N ASP A 43 -19.37 -9.66 -17.15
CA ASP A 43 -19.22 -11.08 -16.84
C ASP A 43 -20.29 -11.50 -15.81
N SER A 44 -21.53 -11.67 -16.25
CA SER A 44 -22.69 -11.89 -15.38
C SER A 44 -22.51 -13.13 -14.49
N ALA A 45 -21.93 -14.22 -15.03
CA ALA A 45 -21.66 -15.43 -14.26
C ALA A 45 -20.70 -15.14 -13.10
N PHE A 46 -19.60 -14.42 -13.35
CA PHE A 46 -18.67 -14.02 -12.30
C PHE A 46 -19.35 -13.12 -11.26
N VAL A 47 -20.14 -12.14 -11.70
CA VAL A 47 -20.83 -11.19 -10.82
C VAL A 47 -21.84 -11.90 -9.91
N GLU A 48 -22.68 -12.79 -10.45
CA GLU A 48 -23.70 -13.51 -9.69
C GLU A 48 -23.08 -14.48 -8.67
N GLU A 49 -22.09 -15.26 -9.11
CA GLU A 49 -21.46 -16.29 -8.28
C GLU A 49 -20.57 -15.66 -7.19
N ARG A 50 -19.76 -14.66 -7.57
CA ARG A 50 -18.62 -14.23 -6.74
C ARG A 50 -18.74 -12.82 -6.17
N CYS A 51 -19.74 -12.05 -6.58
CA CYS A 51 -19.92 -10.68 -6.12
C CYS A 51 -21.27 -10.43 -5.43
N GLU A 52 -21.37 -9.27 -4.80
CA GLU A 52 -22.57 -8.74 -4.15
C GLU A 52 -22.73 -7.24 -4.43
N ASN A 53 -23.93 -6.71 -4.17
CA ASN A 53 -24.28 -5.29 -4.30
C ASN A 53 -24.21 -4.72 -5.74
N PHE A 54 -24.32 -5.58 -6.76
CA PHE A 54 -24.25 -5.16 -8.16
C PHE A 54 -25.38 -4.21 -8.56
N ASP A 55 -26.61 -4.42 -8.10
CA ASP A 55 -27.75 -3.57 -8.47
C ASP A 55 -27.57 -2.11 -8.03
N ALA A 56 -27.15 -1.88 -6.78
CA ALA A 56 -26.89 -0.53 -6.28
C ALA A 56 -25.74 0.14 -7.05
N PHE A 57 -24.69 -0.62 -7.38
CA PHE A 57 -23.59 -0.13 -8.21
C PHE A 57 -24.06 0.22 -9.62
N ARG A 58 -24.83 -0.65 -10.27
CA ARG A 58 -25.40 -0.41 -11.60
C ARG A 58 -26.26 0.85 -11.63
N GLU A 59 -27.06 1.08 -10.58
CA GLU A 59 -27.86 2.29 -10.44
C GLU A 59 -26.98 3.54 -10.39
N SER A 60 -25.87 3.51 -9.65
CA SER A 60 -24.95 4.66 -9.54
C SER A 60 -24.29 5.06 -10.87
N LEU A 61 -24.16 4.11 -11.82
CA LEU A 61 -23.58 4.39 -13.13
C LEU A 61 -24.42 5.36 -13.97
N LYS A 62 -25.71 5.57 -13.64
CA LYS A 62 -26.56 6.56 -14.34
C LYS A 62 -25.99 7.97 -14.30
N ASN A 63 -25.18 8.30 -13.30
CA ASN A 63 -24.53 9.60 -13.16
C ASN A 63 -23.26 9.76 -14.00
N PHE A 64 -22.84 8.71 -14.73
CA PHE A 64 -21.58 8.63 -15.45
C PHE A 64 -21.78 8.28 -16.93
N ASP A 65 -22.73 8.94 -17.58
CA ASP A 65 -22.84 8.84 -19.04
C ASP A 65 -21.59 9.40 -19.75
N LEU A 66 -21.48 9.12 -21.04
CA LEU A 66 -20.30 9.49 -21.83
C LEU A 66 -20.13 11.01 -21.96
N ASP A 67 -21.22 11.77 -22.01
CA ASP A 67 -21.16 13.24 -22.12
C ASP A 67 -20.64 13.84 -20.79
N PHE A 68 -21.06 13.30 -19.64
CA PHE A 68 -20.49 13.62 -18.33
C PHE A 68 -19.00 13.26 -18.26
N ALA A 69 -18.65 12.03 -18.63
CA ALA A 69 -17.27 11.55 -18.55
C ALA A 69 -16.33 12.37 -19.45
N GLU A 70 -16.73 12.70 -20.68
CA GLU A 70 -15.97 13.54 -21.61
C GLU A 70 -15.77 14.95 -21.04
N ARG A 71 -16.84 15.59 -20.54
CA ARG A 71 -16.77 16.93 -19.97
C ARG A 71 -15.82 17.01 -18.76
N ILE A 72 -15.89 16.04 -17.85
CA ILE A 72 -15.07 16.02 -16.64
C ILE A 72 -13.64 15.65 -16.96
N THR A 73 -13.42 14.55 -17.67
CA THR A 73 -12.08 14.00 -17.92
C THR A 73 -11.31 14.72 -19.01
N GLY A 74 -12.00 15.35 -19.96
CA GLY A 74 -11.41 15.87 -21.19
C GLY A 74 -11.07 14.79 -22.23
N VAL A 75 -11.37 13.51 -21.97
CA VAL A 75 -11.13 12.42 -22.91
C VAL A 75 -12.33 12.28 -23.85
N PRO A 76 -12.12 12.22 -25.18
CA PRO A 76 -13.19 12.01 -26.14
C PRO A 76 -14.06 10.78 -25.82
N LYS A 77 -15.38 10.91 -25.94
CA LYS A 77 -16.32 9.84 -25.57
C LYS A 77 -16.13 8.53 -26.35
N ASP A 78 -15.74 8.63 -27.62
CA ASP A 78 -15.42 7.49 -28.48
C ASP A 78 -14.23 6.70 -27.93
N LYS A 79 -13.19 7.38 -27.44
CA LYS A 79 -12.04 6.74 -26.78
C LYS A 79 -12.40 6.09 -25.44
N ILE A 80 -13.28 6.71 -24.64
CA ILE A 80 -13.76 6.11 -23.39
C ILE A 80 -14.51 4.81 -23.68
N ALA A 81 -15.41 4.83 -24.67
CA ALA A 81 -16.15 3.65 -25.10
C ALA A 81 -15.24 2.57 -25.71
N GLU A 82 -14.27 2.96 -26.54
CA GLU A 82 -13.26 2.06 -27.09
C GLU A 82 -12.46 1.38 -25.96
N ALA A 83 -11.98 2.13 -24.98
CA ALA A 83 -11.26 1.58 -23.84
C ALA A 83 -12.09 0.58 -23.04
N ALA A 84 -13.36 0.91 -22.81
CA ALA A 84 -14.31 0.04 -22.11
C ALA A 84 -14.47 -1.30 -22.82
N ARG A 85 -14.66 -1.27 -24.15
CA ARG A 85 -14.79 -2.47 -24.99
C ARG A 85 -13.50 -3.28 -24.98
N ILE A 86 -12.34 -2.65 -25.20
CA ILE A 86 -11.03 -3.32 -25.18
C ILE A 86 -10.83 -4.06 -23.85
N TYR A 87 -11.07 -3.39 -22.72
CA TYR A 87 -10.88 -3.99 -21.41
C TYR A 87 -11.85 -5.15 -21.13
N ALA A 88 -13.12 -5.02 -21.52
CA ALA A 88 -14.13 -6.04 -21.22
C ALA A 88 -14.01 -7.30 -22.10
N THR A 89 -13.58 -7.13 -23.36
CA THR A 89 -13.58 -8.22 -24.36
C THR A 89 -12.25 -8.94 -24.49
N ASN A 90 -11.11 -8.26 -24.32
CA ASN A 90 -9.79 -8.88 -24.48
C ASN A 90 -9.28 -9.46 -23.16
N LYS A 91 -9.64 -10.73 -22.90
CA LYS A 91 -9.23 -11.47 -21.71
C LYS A 91 -8.00 -12.36 -21.98
N PRO A 92 -7.08 -12.55 -21.01
CA PRO A 92 -7.08 -11.96 -19.67
C PRO A 92 -6.66 -10.48 -19.68
N SER A 93 -7.26 -9.67 -18.80
CA SER A 93 -6.90 -8.26 -18.63
C SER A 93 -6.38 -8.01 -17.22
N SER A 94 -5.29 -7.25 -17.10
CA SER A 94 -4.68 -6.86 -15.83
C SER A 94 -4.68 -5.34 -15.69
N LEU A 95 -4.99 -4.86 -14.49
CA LEU A 95 -4.91 -3.45 -14.14
C LEU A 95 -3.69 -3.23 -13.25
N LEU A 96 -2.74 -2.42 -13.72
CA LEU A 96 -1.56 -1.99 -12.98
C LEU A 96 -1.73 -0.52 -12.63
N TYR A 97 -1.61 -0.17 -11.34
CA TYR A 97 -1.70 1.22 -10.90
C TYR A 97 -0.67 1.57 -9.83
N ALA A 98 -0.42 2.85 -9.64
CA ALA A 98 0.52 3.35 -8.65
C ALA A 98 -0.01 4.67 -8.04
N MET A 99 0.90 5.63 -7.82
CA MET A 99 0.62 6.88 -7.12
C MET A 99 -0.38 7.80 -7.82
N GLY A 100 -0.50 7.74 -9.15
CA GLY A 100 -1.51 8.50 -9.91
C GLY A 100 -2.96 8.09 -9.63
N ILE A 101 -3.18 7.02 -8.87
CA ILE A 101 -4.49 6.62 -8.35
C ILE A 101 -4.60 6.96 -6.87
N THR A 102 -3.55 6.72 -6.08
CA THR A 102 -3.62 6.79 -4.62
C THR A 102 -3.33 8.18 -4.03
N GLN A 103 -2.50 9.00 -4.67
CA GLN A 103 -2.08 10.31 -4.13
C GLN A 103 -3.03 11.44 -4.56
N HIS A 104 -4.30 11.25 -4.24
CA HIS A 104 -5.38 12.21 -4.47
C HIS A 104 -6.24 12.31 -3.21
N SER A 105 -6.95 13.43 -3.03
CA SER A 105 -7.95 13.59 -1.96
C SER A 105 -9.05 12.52 -1.97
N HIS A 106 -9.24 11.87 -3.13
CA HIS A 106 -10.21 10.79 -3.35
C HIS A 106 -9.53 9.47 -3.76
N GLY A 107 -8.29 9.24 -3.31
CA GLY A 107 -7.50 8.08 -3.73
C GLY A 107 -8.15 6.72 -3.38
N THR A 108 -8.90 6.64 -2.28
CA THR A 108 -9.67 5.44 -1.92
C THR A 108 -10.76 5.15 -2.95
N ASP A 109 -11.50 6.18 -3.39
CA ASP A 109 -12.57 6.06 -4.39
C ASP A 109 -11.96 5.62 -5.74
N ASN A 110 -10.79 6.16 -6.11
CA ASN A 110 -10.06 5.73 -7.30
C ASN A 110 -9.69 4.23 -7.25
N VAL A 111 -9.15 3.74 -6.14
CA VAL A 111 -8.82 2.32 -5.97
C VAL A 111 -10.07 1.45 -6.04
N ILE A 112 -11.16 1.87 -5.39
CA ILE A 112 -12.45 1.15 -5.45
C ILE A 112 -12.96 1.07 -6.90
N ALA A 113 -12.83 2.14 -7.69
CA ALA A 113 -13.23 2.13 -9.10
C ALA A 113 -12.45 1.08 -9.91
N THR A 114 -11.13 0.94 -9.67
CA THR A 114 -10.33 -0.11 -10.32
C THR A 114 -10.78 -1.52 -9.94
N ALA A 115 -11.14 -1.73 -8.67
CA ALA A 115 -11.65 -3.01 -8.17
C ALA A 115 -13.03 -3.35 -8.76
N ASN A 116 -13.95 -2.38 -8.80
CA ASN A 116 -15.25 -2.54 -9.44
C ASN A 116 -15.08 -2.95 -10.92
N LEU A 117 -14.20 -2.28 -11.67
CA LEU A 117 -13.98 -2.58 -13.10
C LEU A 117 -13.44 -4.00 -13.32
N ALA A 118 -12.49 -4.44 -12.51
CA ALA A 118 -11.95 -5.80 -12.59
C ALA A 118 -12.98 -6.87 -12.19
N MET A 119 -13.82 -6.59 -11.19
CA MET A 119 -14.92 -7.48 -10.80
C MET A 119 -16.02 -7.54 -11.87
N LEU A 120 -16.37 -6.40 -12.49
CA LEU A 120 -17.40 -6.29 -13.53
C LEU A 120 -17.08 -7.16 -14.75
N THR A 121 -15.80 -7.33 -15.05
CA THR A 121 -15.29 -8.06 -16.22
C THR A 121 -14.78 -9.46 -15.89
N GLY A 122 -14.87 -9.90 -14.62
CA GLY A 122 -14.41 -11.22 -14.18
C GLY A 122 -12.89 -11.42 -14.25
N ASN A 123 -12.14 -10.32 -14.26
CA ASN A 123 -10.68 -10.27 -14.32
C ASN A 123 -10.05 -10.33 -12.91
N MET A 124 -10.48 -11.28 -12.08
CA MET A 124 -9.98 -11.49 -10.72
C MET A 124 -9.79 -12.99 -10.43
N GLY A 125 -8.76 -13.33 -9.64
CA GLY A 125 -8.54 -14.71 -9.20
C GLY A 125 -8.02 -15.67 -10.26
N LYS A 126 -7.46 -15.15 -11.36
CA LYS A 126 -6.95 -15.94 -12.50
C LYS A 126 -5.52 -15.48 -12.84
N PRO A 127 -4.71 -16.33 -13.50
CA PRO A 127 -3.41 -15.91 -14.01
C PRO A 127 -3.55 -14.72 -14.96
N SER A 128 -2.59 -13.79 -14.92
CA SER A 128 -2.54 -12.61 -15.79
C SER A 128 -3.73 -11.65 -15.68
N THR A 129 -4.52 -11.73 -14.60
CA THR A 129 -5.59 -10.78 -14.29
C THR A 129 -5.34 -10.04 -12.98
N GLY A 130 -6.31 -9.25 -12.53
CA GLY A 130 -6.33 -8.67 -11.21
C GLY A 130 -6.05 -7.17 -11.20
N VAL A 131 -6.09 -6.65 -9.98
CA VAL A 131 -5.83 -5.25 -9.63
C VAL A 131 -4.52 -5.20 -8.86
N ASN A 132 -3.50 -4.69 -9.52
CA ASN A 132 -2.10 -4.86 -9.15
C ASN A 132 -1.49 -3.49 -8.79
N PRO A 133 -1.52 -3.08 -7.51
CA PRO A 133 -0.80 -1.90 -7.06
C PRO A 133 0.71 -2.12 -7.16
N LEU A 134 1.37 -1.29 -7.96
CA LEU A 134 2.82 -1.22 -8.04
C LEU A 134 3.35 -0.45 -6.84
N ARG A 135 3.82 -1.20 -5.85
CA ARG A 135 4.38 -0.63 -4.63
C ARG A 135 5.79 -0.08 -4.87
N GLY A 136 6.07 1.10 -4.31
CA GLY A 136 7.27 1.87 -4.64
C GLY A 136 8.56 1.39 -3.96
N HIS A 137 8.55 1.23 -2.63
CA HIS A 137 9.75 0.82 -1.88
C HIS A 137 9.90 -0.69 -1.82
N ASN A 138 11.15 -1.17 -1.73
CA ASN A 138 11.52 -2.58 -1.73
C ASN A 138 10.76 -3.46 -0.71
N ASN A 139 10.38 -2.89 0.44
CA ASN A 139 9.76 -3.62 1.54
C ASN A 139 8.51 -2.94 2.10
N VAL A 140 7.87 -2.01 1.38
CA VAL A 140 6.63 -1.39 1.90
C VAL A 140 5.52 -2.43 2.06
N GLN A 141 5.51 -3.50 1.24
CA GLN A 141 4.61 -4.64 1.46
C GLN A 141 4.93 -5.31 2.80
N GLY A 142 6.20 -5.66 3.04
CA GLY A 142 6.60 -6.37 4.26
C GLY A 142 6.44 -5.53 5.53
N ALA A 143 6.71 -4.22 5.48
CA ALA A 143 6.45 -3.32 6.60
C ALA A 143 4.97 -3.33 6.99
N CYS A 144 4.07 -3.18 6.01
CA CYS A 144 2.63 -3.29 6.24
C CYS A 144 2.23 -4.68 6.75
N ASP A 145 2.79 -5.75 6.18
CA ASP A 145 2.51 -7.12 6.59
C ASP A 145 2.88 -7.38 8.04
N LEU A 146 3.94 -6.74 8.52
CA LEU A 146 4.45 -6.92 9.88
C LEU A 146 3.92 -5.87 10.87
N GLY A 147 2.84 -5.17 10.52
CA GLY A 147 2.16 -4.27 11.45
C GLY A 147 2.88 -2.94 11.69
N ALA A 148 3.72 -2.48 10.75
CA ALA A 148 4.17 -1.08 10.73
C ALA A 148 3.02 -0.15 10.27
N LEU A 149 1.87 -0.31 10.90
CA LEU A 149 0.60 0.36 10.66
C LEU A 149 -0.08 0.53 12.03
N PRO A 150 -0.71 1.69 12.31
CA PRO A 150 -1.18 2.00 13.66
C PRO A 150 -2.37 1.16 14.13
N ASN A 151 -3.04 0.44 13.23
CA ASN A 151 -4.33 -0.20 13.48
C ASN A 151 -4.31 -1.74 13.40
N VAL A 152 -3.18 -2.36 13.09
CA VAL A 152 -3.05 -3.82 12.94
C VAL A 152 -1.74 -4.34 13.53
N TYR A 153 -1.78 -5.56 14.06
CA TYR A 153 -0.59 -6.39 14.26
C TYR A 153 -0.15 -7.05 12.93
N THR A 154 0.85 -7.93 13.00
CA THR A 154 1.31 -8.72 11.86
C THR A 154 0.16 -9.49 11.18
N GLY A 155 0.21 -9.63 9.85
CA GLY A 155 -0.82 -10.28 9.05
C GLY A 155 -2.14 -9.53 8.95
N TYR A 156 -2.13 -8.20 9.12
CA TYR A 156 -3.33 -7.34 9.06
C TYR A 156 -4.38 -7.68 10.13
N GLN A 157 -3.94 -8.15 11.30
CA GLN A 157 -4.82 -8.54 12.39
C GLN A 157 -5.16 -7.31 13.25
N ALA A 158 -6.40 -6.83 13.22
CA ALA A 158 -6.80 -5.56 13.83
C ALA A 158 -6.56 -5.49 15.35
N VAL A 159 -5.98 -4.39 15.82
CA VAL A 159 -5.69 -4.15 17.25
C VAL A 159 -6.96 -4.05 18.11
N ALA A 160 -8.05 -3.59 17.50
CA ALA A 160 -9.35 -3.45 18.13
C ALA A 160 -10.03 -4.80 18.41
N ASN A 161 -9.62 -5.89 17.74
CA ASN A 161 -10.19 -7.22 17.98
C ASN A 161 -9.60 -7.82 19.27
N SER A 162 -10.46 -8.05 20.26
CA SER A 162 -10.04 -8.53 21.58
C SER A 162 -9.38 -9.90 21.55
N ALA A 163 -9.89 -10.85 20.76
CA ALA A 163 -9.32 -12.20 20.67
C ALA A 163 -7.93 -12.19 20.00
N ILE A 164 -7.74 -11.31 19.01
CA ILE A 164 -6.44 -11.09 18.39
C ILE A 164 -5.48 -10.45 19.40
N ARG A 165 -5.91 -9.41 20.10
CA ARG A 165 -5.10 -8.72 21.10
C ARG A 165 -4.65 -9.69 22.20
N GLU A 166 -5.57 -10.47 22.77
CA GLU A 166 -5.27 -11.46 23.81
C GLU A 166 -4.19 -12.46 23.36
N LYS A 167 -4.26 -12.93 22.11
CA LYS A 167 -3.23 -13.81 21.54
C LYS A 167 -1.83 -13.18 21.56
N PHE A 168 -1.71 -11.88 21.21
CA PHE A 168 -0.43 -11.17 21.27
C PHE A 168 0.00 -10.82 22.70
N GLU A 169 -0.93 -10.48 23.59
CA GLU A 169 -0.66 -10.24 25.02
C GLU A 169 -0.10 -11.49 25.71
N VAL A 170 -0.65 -12.67 25.40
CA VAL A 170 -0.15 -13.96 25.88
C VAL A 170 1.26 -14.23 25.35
N ALA A 171 1.49 -13.99 24.05
CA ALA A 171 2.79 -14.24 23.43
C ALA A 171 3.90 -13.33 23.97
N TRP A 172 3.58 -12.05 24.21
CA TRP A 172 4.57 -11.05 24.63
C TRP A 172 4.59 -10.81 26.14
N GLY A 173 3.65 -11.38 26.89
CA GLY A 173 3.60 -11.29 28.35
C GLY A 173 3.34 -9.87 28.87
N CYS A 174 2.62 -9.05 28.11
CA CYS A 174 2.30 -7.66 28.46
C CYS A 174 0.88 -7.28 28.00
N SER A 175 0.32 -6.22 28.59
CA SER A 175 -0.95 -5.66 28.14
C SER A 175 -0.74 -4.73 26.95
N LEU A 176 -1.68 -4.76 25.99
CA LEU A 176 -1.61 -3.99 24.76
C LEU A 176 -2.80 -3.04 24.62
N SER A 177 -2.61 -1.95 23.88
CA SER A 177 -3.67 -0.97 23.63
C SER A 177 -4.78 -1.58 22.73
N PRO A 178 -6.06 -1.39 23.06
CA PRO A 178 -7.16 -1.74 22.16
C PRO A 178 -7.37 -0.70 21.04
N SER A 179 -6.80 0.50 21.20
CA SER A 179 -7.03 1.63 20.31
C SER A 179 -5.95 1.74 19.24
N PRO A 180 -6.33 2.02 17.97
CA PRO A 180 -5.38 2.38 16.93
C PRO A 180 -4.48 3.56 17.35
N GLY A 181 -3.22 3.52 16.93
CA GLY A 181 -2.30 4.65 17.04
C GLY A 181 -2.56 5.73 15.99
N LEU A 182 -1.66 6.72 15.95
CA LEU A 182 -1.69 7.81 14.98
C LEU A 182 -0.97 7.41 13.68
N THR A 183 -1.48 7.88 12.55
CA THR A 183 -0.81 7.83 11.25
C THR A 183 0.29 8.90 11.16
N ILE A 184 1.24 8.77 10.24
CA ILE A 184 2.29 9.80 10.06
C ILE A 184 1.72 11.19 9.77
N THR A 185 0.62 11.25 9.00
CA THR A 185 -0.13 12.48 8.70
C THR A 185 -0.78 13.11 9.92
N GLU A 186 -0.98 12.35 11.00
CA GLU A 186 -1.47 12.86 12.29
C GLU A 186 -0.32 13.13 13.28
N ILE A 187 0.78 12.37 13.19
CA ILE A 187 1.96 12.52 14.05
C ILE A 187 2.61 13.89 13.87
N ILE A 188 2.80 14.34 12.62
CA ILE A 188 3.47 15.63 12.35
C ILE A 188 2.67 16.82 12.95
N PRO A 189 1.36 16.97 12.68
CA PRO A 189 0.55 17.99 13.37
C PRO A 189 0.54 17.82 14.90
N ALA A 190 0.43 16.58 15.41
CA ALA A 190 0.42 16.32 16.84
C ALA A 190 1.75 16.70 17.53
N ALA A 191 2.88 16.54 16.86
CA ALA A 191 4.18 17.03 17.33
C ALA A 191 4.22 18.57 17.33
N TYR A 192 3.69 19.21 16.28
CA TYR A 192 3.61 20.67 16.21
C TYR A 192 2.76 21.29 17.34
N GLU A 193 1.67 20.61 17.70
CA GLU A 193 0.74 20.97 18.78
C GLU A 193 1.25 20.60 20.18
N GLY A 194 2.39 19.89 20.29
CA GLY A 194 2.94 19.41 21.55
C GLY A 194 2.20 18.23 22.19
N ARG A 195 1.30 17.57 21.44
CA ARG A 195 0.63 16.32 21.88
C ARG A 195 1.56 15.12 21.80
N ILE A 196 2.51 15.12 20.86
CA ILE A 196 3.62 14.18 20.82
C ILE A 196 4.88 14.91 21.29
N LYS A 197 5.50 14.36 22.34
CA LYS A 197 6.73 14.91 22.95
C LYS A 197 7.99 14.19 22.48
N VAL A 198 7.86 12.89 22.21
CA VAL A 198 8.99 12.02 21.86
C VAL A 198 8.66 11.29 20.56
N LEU A 199 9.62 11.27 19.63
CA LEU A 199 9.51 10.52 18.40
C LEU A 199 10.77 9.68 18.21
N TYR A 200 10.59 8.39 17.94
CA TYR A 200 11.64 7.49 17.49
C TYR A 200 11.36 7.10 16.03
N LEU A 201 12.17 7.64 15.13
CA LEU A 201 12.00 7.51 13.69
C LEU A 201 13.08 6.60 13.11
N ILE A 202 12.69 5.64 12.26
CA ILE A 202 13.60 4.65 11.70
C ILE A 202 13.50 4.68 10.17
N GLY A 203 14.59 5.03 9.49
CA GLY A 203 14.74 4.86 8.04
C GLY A 203 13.82 5.73 7.18
N GLU A 204 13.40 6.91 7.66
CA GLU A 204 12.57 7.85 6.91
C GLU A 204 13.16 9.27 6.93
N ASN A 205 12.70 10.13 6.00
CA ASN A 205 13.17 11.51 5.90
C ASN A 205 12.03 12.53 5.74
N PRO A 206 11.09 12.63 6.71
CA PRO A 206 9.94 13.53 6.63
C PRO A 206 10.31 15.01 6.49
N ALA A 207 11.49 15.44 6.93
CA ALA A 207 11.99 16.79 6.69
C ALA A 207 12.18 17.12 5.20
N LEU A 208 12.16 16.12 4.31
CA LEU A 208 12.23 16.28 2.85
C LEU A 208 11.00 15.72 2.14
N SER A 209 10.46 14.57 2.60
CA SER A 209 9.43 13.82 1.86
C SER A 209 7.99 14.18 2.18
N GLU A 210 7.72 14.91 3.26
CA GLU A 210 6.35 15.35 3.60
C GLU A 210 5.88 16.51 2.70
N PRO A 211 4.58 16.56 2.33
CA PRO A 211 4.04 17.52 1.36
C PRO A 211 4.15 18.99 1.81
N ASP A 212 4.14 19.25 3.12
CA ASP A 212 4.53 20.55 3.70
C ASP A 212 5.84 20.39 4.49
N ALA A 213 6.94 20.35 3.75
CA ALA A 213 8.28 20.18 4.34
C ALA A 213 8.65 21.30 5.33
N LYS A 214 8.06 22.50 5.20
CA LYS A 214 8.29 23.58 6.16
C LYS A 214 7.60 23.24 7.49
N HIS A 215 6.30 22.93 7.45
CA HIS A 215 5.55 22.52 8.63
C HIS A 215 6.17 21.29 9.30
N ALA A 216 6.57 20.28 8.52
CA ALA A 216 7.22 19.08 9.05
C ALA A 216 8.51 19.41 9.81
N ARG A 217 9.39 20.25 9.25
CA ARG A 217 10.63 20.68 9.94
C ARG A 217 10.35 21.46 11.22
N GLU A 218 9.34 22.33 11.21
CA GLU A 218 8.94 23.08 12.41
C GLU A 218 8.35 22.17 13.48
N ALA A 219 7.55 21.18 13.09
CA ALA A 219 6.96 20.19 13.99
C ALA A 219 8.04 19.33 14.66
N LEU A 220 9.00 18.82 13.87
CA LEU A 220 10.09 17.99 14.39
C LEU A 220 10.97 18.75 15.40
N LYS A 221 11.21 20.05 15.19
CA LYS A 221 11.97 20.90 16.13
C LYS A 221 11.25 21.17 17.45
N LYS A 222 9.95 20.91 17.54
CA LYS A 222 9.14 21.11 18.75
C LYS A 222 9.10 19.88 19.66
N LEU A 223 9.59 18.72 19.19
CA LEU A 223 9.71 17.53 20.03
C LEU A 223 10.63 17.82 21.22
N GLU A 224 10.27 17.29 22.39
CA GLU A 224 11.10 17.35 23.59
C GLU A 224 12.29 16.39 23.51
N PHE A 225 12.14 15.30 22.75
CA PHE A 225 13.21 14.37 22.46
C PHE A 225 12.98 13.65 21.11
N PHE A 226 13.94 13.76 20.20
CA PHE A 226 13.85 13.20 18.87
C PHE A 226 15.03 12.25 18.58
N VAL A 227 14.70 10.98 18.33
CA VAL A 227 15.68 9.94 17.99
C VAL A 227 15.48 9.55 16.53
N VAL A 228 16.56 9.55 15.76
CA VAL A 228 16.56 9.07 14.37
C VAL A 228 17.53 7.91 14.24
N GLN A 229 17.03 6.79 13.72
CA GLN A 229 17.85 5.67 13.28
C GLN A 229 17.91 5.67 11.75
N ASP A 230 19.09 5.90 11.20
CA ASP A 230 19.28 6.05 9.76
C ASP A 230 20.68 5.53 9.35
N ILE A 231 20.83 5.20 8.08
CA ILE A 231 22.10 4.80 7.46
C ILE A 231 22.90 6.04 6.98
N PHE A 232 22.24 7.21 6.86
CA PHE A 232 22.87 8.48 6.53
C PHE A 232 22.47 9.60 7.48
N LEU A 233 23.29 10.65 7.56
CA LEU A 233 22.92 11.90 8.24
C LEU A 233 22.01 12.75 7.32
N THR A 234 20.75 12.32 7.20
CA THR A 234 19.68 12.96 6.41
C THR A 234 19.27 14.32 6.96
N GLU A 235 18.48 15.07 6.20
CA GLU A 235 17.87 16.34 6.63
C GLU A 235 17.07 16.15 7.93
N THR A 236 16.38 15.03 8.06
CA THR A 236 15.66 14.66 9.28
C THR A 236 16.62 14.32 10.42
N ALA A 237 17.64 13.49 10.18
CA ALA A 237 18.61 13.10 11.21
C ALA A 237 19.38 14.30 11.77
N ARG A 238 19.61 15.35 10.98
CA ARG A 238 20.23 16.61 11.44
C ARG A 238 19.39 17.39 12.45
N LEU A 239 18.09 17.12 12.54
CA LEU A 239 17.19 17.73 13.51
C LEU A 239 17.08 16.92 14.81
N ALA A 240 17.64 15.71 14.86
CA ALA A 240 17.50 14.79 15.98
C ALA A 240 18.45 15.14 17.14
N ASP A 241 18.00 14.85 18.37
CA ASP A 241 18.85 14.91 19.56
C ASP A 241 19.83 13.73 19.59
N VAL A 242 19.39 12.57 19.09
CA VAL A 242 20.20 11.34 19.01
C VAL A 242 20.06 10.73 17.62
N VAL A 243 21.21 10.42 17.01
CA VAL A 243 21.28 9.65 15.76
C VAL A 243 21.89 8.28 16.05
N LEU A 244 21.16 7.21 15.70
CA LEU A 244 21.59 5.82 15.84
C LEU A 244 21.96 5.26 14.46
N PRO A 245 23.22 4.88 14.21
CA PRO A 245 23.64 4.42 12.88
C PRO A 245 23.12 3.02 12.57
N GLY A 246 22.18 2.92 11.64
CA GLY A 246 21.67 1.65 11.10
C GLY A 246 22.65 1.01 10.10
N ALA A 247 22.55 -0.30 9.93
CA ALA A 247 23.28 -1.04 8.90
C ALA A 247 22.49 -1.06 7.57
N THR A 248 23.19 -0.93 6.46
CA THR A 248 22.65 -1.05 5.10
C THR A 248 22.21 -2.48 4.77
N PHE A 249 21.53 -2.67 3.64
CA PHE A 249 21.06 -4.00 3.22
C PHE A 249 22.20 -5.01 3.01
N ALA A 250 23.40 -4.54 2.63
CA ALA A 250 24.55 -5.40 2.39
C ALA A 250 25.26 -5.84 3.68
N GLU A 251 24.99 -5.17 4.79
CA GLU A 251 25.65 -5.38 6.08
C GLU A 251 24.83 -6.22 7.06
N LYS A 252 23.59 -6.59 6.68
CA LYS A 252 22.66 -7.28 7.56
C LYS A 252 21.90 -8.40 6.86
N ASP A 253 21.48 -9.35 7.68
CA ASP A 253 20.53 -10.39 7.30
C ASP A 253 19.09 -9.93 7.53
N GLY A 254 18.21 -10.35 6.63
CA GLY A 254 16.77 -10.14 6.81
C GLY A 254 15.93 -10.70 5.68
N THR A 255 14.75 -10.12 5.50
CA THR A 255 13.89 -10.40 4.36
C THR A 255 13.27 -9.12 3.83
N PHE A 256 13.01 -9.08 2.52
CA PHE A 256 12.11 -8.10 1.93
C PHE A 256 10.90 -8.80 1.33
N THR A 257 9.74 -8.18 1.45
CA THR A 257 8.54 -8.57 0.74
C THR A 257 8.26 -7.57 -0.37
N ASN A 258 8.29 -8.04 -1.61
CA ASN A 258 8.14 -7.20 -2.79
C ASN A 258 6.66 -6.95 -3.17
N THR A 259 6.42 -6.27 -4.30
CA THR A 259 5.08 -5.88 -4.76
C THR A 259 4.13 -7.05 -5.03
N GLU A 260 4.64 -8.24 -5.37
CA GLU A 260 3.83 -9.44 -5.61
C GLU A 260 3.65 -10.29 -4.33
N ARG A 261 3.96 -9.72 -3.15
CA ARG A 261 3.93 -10.36 -1.82
C ARG A 261 4.97 -11.46 -1.63
N ARG A 262 5.99 -11.53 -2.50
CA ARG A 262 7.05 -12.52 -2.35
C ARG A 262 8.02 -12.07 -1.26
N VAL A 263 8.09 -12.86 -0.20
CA VAL A 263 9.12 -12.75 0.85
C VAL A 263 10.41 -13.34 0.29
N GLN A 264 11.49 -12.57 0.31
CA GLN A 264 12.79 -12.91 -0.26
C GLN A 264 13.89 -12.68 0.77
N ARG A 265 14.89 -13.57 0.78
CA ARG A 265 16.02 -13.49 1.71
C ARG A 265 17.00 -12.39 1.32
N VAL A 266 17.34 -11.53 2.28
CA VAL A 266 18.48 -10.61 2.20
C VAL A 266 19.61 -11.22 3.02
N ARG A 267 20.79 -11.33 2.40
CA ARG A 267 21.98 -11.91 3.05
C ARG A 267 23.03 -10.84 3.26
N LYS A 268 23.65 -10.89 4.42
CA LYS A 268 24.84 -10.10 4.71
C LYS A 268 25.96 -10.46 3.73
N ALA A 269 26.48 -9.45 3.04
CA ALA A 269 27.57 -9.55 2.09
C ALA A 269 28.89 -8.99 2.67
N ILE A 270 28.80 -7.99 3.54
CA ILE A 270 29.95 -7.37 4.21
C ILE A 270 29.68 -7.18 5.71
N GLU A 271 30.73 -6.95 6.50
CA GLU A 271 30.59 -6.56 7.90
C GLU A 271 30.03 -5.13 8.04
N PRO A 272 29.25 -4.82 9.08
CA PRO A 272 28.78 -3.45 9.34
C PRO A 272 29.93 -2.46 9.46
N ILE A 273 29.82 -1.34 8.75
CA ILE A 273 30.84 -0.30 8.71
C ILE A 273 30.77 0.59 9.97
N GLY A 274 31.94 0.83 10.56
CA GLY A 274 32.06 1.65 11.77
C GLY A 274 31.33 1.02 12.95
N ASN A 275 30.47 1.81 13.61
CA ASN A 275 29.66 1.35 14.72
C ASN A 275 28.21 1.04 14.33
N SER A 276 27.92 0.93 13.03
CA SER A 276 26.56 0.62 12.57
C SER A 276 26.12 -0.76 13.05
N LYS A 277 24.80 -0.90 13.26
CA LYS A 277 24.19 -2.15 13.71
C LYS A 277 22.91 -2.43 12.94
N PRO A 278 22.54 -3.71 12.73
CA PRO A 278 21.23 -4.04 12.16
C PRO A 278 20.09 -3.38 12.93
N ASP A 279 19.10 -2.85 12.22
CA ASP A 279 18.02 -2.07 12.84
C ASP A 279 17.28 -2.83 13.95
N TRP A 280 17.01 -4.11 13.72
CA TRP A 280 16.36 -4.98 14.71
C TRP A 280 17.19 -5.11 15.99
N TRP A 281 18.51 -5.13 15.87
CA TRP A 281 19.42 -5.24 17.02
C TRP A 281 19.35 -3.97 17.85
N ILE A 282 19.39 -2.79 17.22
CA ILE A 282 19.31 -1.50 17.91
C ILE A 282 17.97 -1.41 18.67
N THR A 283 16.86 -1.74 18.02
CA THR A 283 15.54 -1.78 18.65
C THR A 283 15.49 -2.74 19.84
N CYS A 284 16.07 -3.94 19.72
CA CYS A 284 16.17 -4.89 20.83
C CYS A 284 16.99 -4.31 22.00
N GLN A 285 18.12 -3.66 21.70
CA GLN A 285 18.99 -3.07 22.72
C GLN A 285 18.35 -1.90 23.47
N ILE A 286 17.51 -1.11 22.80
CA ILE A 286 16.70 -0.06 23.43
C ILE A 286 15.66 -0.72 24.35
N ALA A 287 14.89 -1.69 23.84
CA ALA A 287 13.86 -2.37 24.61
C ALA A 287 14.43 -3.04 25.88
N GLN A 288 15.55 -3.76 25.77
CA GLN A 288 16.23 -4.36 26.92
C GLN A 288 16.67 -3.32 27.97
N ARG A 289 17.21 -2.16 27.53
CA ARG A 289 17.61 -1.07 28.43
C ARG A 289 16.43 -0.37 29.09
N MET A 290 15.25 -0.43 28.46
CA MET A 290 13.98 0.01 29.05
C MET A 290 13.35 -1.03 29.99
N GLY A 291 13.98 -2.20 30.16
CA GLY A 291 13.52 -3.26 31.05
C GLY A 291 12.54 -4.25 30.42
N SER A 292 12.35 -4.21 29.09
CA SER A 292 11.54 -5.20 28.38
C SER A 292 12.24 -6.55 28.28
N LYS A 293 11.44 -7.63 28.31
CA LYS A 293 11.89 -9.02 28.14
C LYS A 293 11.54 -9.52 26.72
N GLY A 294 12.16 -10.62 26.29
CA GLY A 294 11.84 -11.24 25.00
C GLY A 294 12.54 -10.61 23.79
N PHE A 295 13.53 -9.76 24.02
CA PHE A 295 14.32 -9.09 22.97
C PHE A 295 15.72 -9.67 22.81
N ASP A 296 15.98 -10.88 23.33
CA ASP A 296 17.29 -11.54 23.34
C ASP A 296 17.54 -12.35 22.05
N PHE A 297 17.18 -11.78 20.89
CA PHE A 297 17.37 -12.42 19.61
C PHE A 297 18.84 -12.39 19.19
N ALA A 298 19.38 -13.55 18.85
CA ALA A 298 20.74 -13.69 18.31
C ALA A 298 20.78 -13.49 16.78
N HIS A 299 19.68 -13.79 16.09
CA HIS A 299 19.59 -13.75 14.64
C HIS A 299 18.15 -13.47 14.17
N PRO A 300 17.93 -12.72 13.07
CA PRO A 300 16.58 -12.37 12.61
C PRO A 300 15.74 -13.56 12.13
N SER A 301 16.31 -14.77 12.01
CA SER A 301 15.51 -15.99 11.80
C SER A 301 14.60 -16.31 12.99
N GLN A 302 15.04 -16.02 14.21
CA GLN A 302 14.23 -16.23 15.42
C GLN A 302 13.04 -15.26 15.45
N ILE A 303 13.22 -14.03 14.95
CA ILE A 303 12.14 -13.06 14.75
C ILE A 303 11.15 -13.58 13.70
N MET A 304 11.64 -14.16 12.61
CA MET A 304 10.76 -14.79 11.60
C MET A 304 10.00 -15.99 12.16
N GLU A 305 10.62 -16.81 13.02
CA GLU A 305 9.94 -17.92 13.69
C GLU A 305 8.81 -17.42 14.60
N GLU A 306 9.04 -16.35 15.37
CA GLU A 306 7.97 -15.71 16.14
C GLU A 306 6.85 -15.16 15.25
N ILE A 307 7.20 -14.48 14.15
CA ILE A 307 6.23 -13.99 13.16
C ILE A 307 5.39 -15.15 12.64
N ALA A 308 6.00 -16.26 12.22
CA ALA A 308 5.31 -17.43 11.69
C ALA A 308 4.34 -18.03 12.73
N ASN A 309 4.72 -18.05 14.01
CA ASN A 309 3.87 -18.56 15.10
C ASN A 309 2.65 -17.66 15.36
N LEU A 310 2.79 -16.34 15.24
CA LEU A 310 1.73 -15.38 15.56
C LEU A 310 0.90 -14.97 14.34
N THR A 311 1.35 -15.31 13.14
CA THR A 311 0.80 -14.82 11.88
C THR A 311 0.43 -15.99 10.98
N PRO A 312 -0.84 -16.46 11.00
CA PRO A 312 -1.25 -17.66 10.26
C PRO A 312 -0.92 -17.61 8.76
N SER A 313 -0.95 -16.45 8.12
CA SER A 313 -0.57 -16.30 6.70
C SER A 313 0.94 -16.45 6.44
N TYR A 314 1.77 -16.43 7.46
CA TYR A 314 3.22 -16.64 7.42
C TYR A 314 3.64 -17.97 8.07
N GLY A 315 2.72 -18.80 8.55
CA GLY A 315 3.05 -20.01 9.36
C GLY A 315 3.97 -21.02 8.68
N GLY A 316 4.02 -21.03 7.34
CA GLY A 316 4.94 -21.81 6.55
C GLY A 316 6.27 -21.13 6.21
N ILE A 317 6.45 -19.86 6.53
CA ILE A 317 7.62 -19.09 6.10
C ILE A 317 8.75 -19.27 7.11
N SER A 318 9.89 -19.74 6.64
CA SER A 318 11.12 -19.87 7.41
C SER A 318 12.32 -19.56 6.52
N TYR A 319 13.45 -19.18 7.12
CA TYR A 319 14.64 -18.77 6.36
C TYR A 319 15.12 -19.86 5.39
N SER A 320 15.12 -21.13 5.83
CA SER A 320 15.52 -22.27 4.98
C SER A 320 14.64 -22.45 3.74
N ARG A 321 13.35 -22.09 3.83
CA ARG A 321 12.44 -22.14 2.68
C ARG A 321 12.59 -20.96 1.73
N LEU A 322 13.18 -19.86 2.18
CA LEU A 322 13.41 -18.66 1.36
C LEU A 322 14.67 -18.76 0.49
N ASP A 323 15.50 -19.78 0.69
CA ASP A 323 16.76 -19.94 -0.04
C ASP A 323 16.54 -20.14 -1.56
N ASN A 324 15.39 -20.68 -1.97
CA ASN A 324 15.04 -20.99 -3.36
C ASN A 324 14.13 -19.93 -3.99
N GLY A 325 14.57 -18.68 -4.02
CA GLY A 325 13.88 -17.59 -4.73
C GLY A 325 12.72 -16.94 -3.97
N GLY A 326 12.37 -17.41 -2.77
CA GLY A 326 11.36 -16.81 -1.90
C GLY A 326 9.92 -17.28 -2.13
N LEU A 327 9.02 -16.92 -1.22
CA LEU A 327 7.64 -17.42 -1.17
C LEU A 327 6.63 -16.27 -1.15
N GLN A 328 5.56 -16.35 -1.95
CA GLN A 328 4.41 -15.45 -1.78
C GLN A 328 3.58 -15.87 -0.58
N TRP A 329 3.33 -14.93 0.32
CA TRP A 329 2.28 -15.11 1.32
C TRP A 329 0.90 -14.84 0.68
N PRO A 330 -0.18 -15.51 1.14
CA PRO A 330 -0.23 -16.49 2.24
C PRO A 330 0.54 -17.79 2.00
N CYS A 331 1.19 -18.28 3.06
CA CYS A 331 1.86 -19.57 3.13
C CYS A 331 1.62 -20.13 4.54
N PRO A 332 0.47 -20.79 4.79
CA PRO A 332 0.05 -21.12 6.15
C PRO A 332 0.80 -22.30 6.78
N THR A 333 1.34 -23.22 5.98
CA THR A 333 2.00 -24.44 6.47
C THR A 333 3.35 -24.64 5.78
N GLN A 334 4.23 -25.43 6.42
CA GLN A 334 5.60 -25.67 5.95
C GLN A 334 5.69 -26.40 4.61
N ASP A 335 4.63 -27.11 4.21
CA ASP A 335 4.48 -27.79 2.92
C ASP A 335 3.76 -26.94 1.87
N HIS A 336 3.11 -25.84 2.27
CA HIS A 336 2.36 -24.98 1.34
C HIS A 336 3.31 -24.26 0.36
N PRO A 337 3.11 -24.34 -0.97
CA PRO A 337 4.05 -23.79 -1.97
C PRO A 337 4.09 -22.24 -2.03
N GLY A 338 3.23 -21.58 -1.26
CA GLY A 338 2.95 -20.15 -1.34
C GLY A 338 1.70 -19.88 -2.18
N THR A 339 1.24 -18.62 -2.20
CA THR A 339 0.04 -18.22 -2.95
C THR A 339 0.39 -17.19 -4.02
N PRO A 340 0.72 -17.63 -5.26
CA PRO A 340 1.04 -16.73 -6.35
C PRO A 340 -0.14 -15.81 -6.73
N ILE A 341 -1.35 -16.36 -6.74
CA ILE A 341 -2.58 -15.66 -7.15
C ILE A 341 -3.58 -15.67 -6.00
N LEU A 342 -4.01 -14.48 -5.58
CA LEU A 342 -5.04 -14.33 -4.55
C LEU A 342 -6.44 -14.55 -5.14
N HIS A 343 -7.38 -14.87 -4.26
CA HIS A 343 -8.81 -14.96 -4.58
C HIS A 343 -9.13 -15.93 -5.73
N THR A 344 -8.38 -17.02 -5.89
CA THR A 344 -8.65 -18.00 -6.95
C THR A 344 -10.01 -18.67 -6.75
N LYS A 345 -10.30 -19.12 -5.53
CA LYS A 345 -11.57 -19.75 -5.14
C LYS A 345 -12.62 -18.75 -4.69
N GLN A 346 -12.28 -17.92 -3.71
CA GLN A 346 -13.20 -16.97 -3.07
C GLN A 346 -12.44 -15.70 -2.67
N PHE A 347 -13.11 -14.54 -2.63
CA PHE A 347 -12.50 -13.36 -2.03
C PHE A 347 -12.27 -13.59 -0.53
N THR A 348 -11.25 -12.97 0.06
CA THR A 348 -10.92 -13.16 1.49
C THR A 348 -12.11 -12.85 2.41
N ARG A 349 -13.00 -11.95 1.97
CA ARG A 349 -14.21 -11.55 2.69
C ARG A 349 -15.47 -12.36 2.33
N GLY A 350 -15.34 -13.41 1.52
CA GLY A 350 -16.46 -14.10 0.90
C GLY A 350 -16.73 -13.60 -0.52
N LYS A 351 -17.75 -12.75 -0.69
CA LYS A 351 -18.09 -12.15 -1.98
C LYS A 351 -17.38 -10.81 -2.20
N GLY A 352 -17.00 -10.55 -3.46
CA GLY A 352 -16.50 -9.25 -3.90
C GLY A 352 -17.63 -8.23 -3.83
N ARG A 353 -17.39 -7.08 -3.21
CA ARG A 353 -18.45 -6.09 -2.98
C ARG A 353 -18.31 -4.96 -3.98
N PHE A 354 -19.29 -4.81 -4.87
CA PHE A 354 -19.40 -3.59 -5.65
C PHE A 354 -19.74 -2.41 -4.74
N ILE A 355 -19.02 -1.30 -4.90
CA ILE A 355 -19.24 -0.09 -4.10
C ILE A 355 -19.64 1.04 -5.06
N PRO A 356 -20.87 1.57 -4.95
CA PRO A 356 -21.27 2.79 -5.65
C PRO A 356 -20.32 3.95 -5.35
N LEU A 357 -19.98 4.74 -6.36
CA LEU A 357 -19.10 5.90 -6.22
C LEU A 357 -19.75 7.13 -6.85
N ASP A 358 -19.45 8.29 -6.27
CA ASP A 358 -19.76 9.60 -6.83
C ASP A 358 -18.46 10.30 -7.21
N TYR A 359 -18.48 11.09 -8.29
CA TYR A 359 -17.33 11.93 -8.63
C TYR A 359 -17.24 13.13 -7.68
N LYS A 360 -16.05 13.33 -7.12
CA LYS A 360 -15.71 14.52 -6.34
C LYS A 360 -14.50 15.19 -7.01
N PRO A 361 -14.56 16.49 -7.34
CA PRO A 361 -13.42 17.19 -7.92
C PRO A 361 -12.25 17.22 -6.93
N PRO A 362 -10.99 17.33 -7.38
CA PRO A 362 -9.85 17.62 -6.51
C PRO A 362 -10.13 18.75 -5.54
N MET A 363 -9.58 18.65 -4.32
CA MET A 363 -9.74 19.70 -3.29
C MET A 363 -9.07 21.02 -3.68
N GLU A 364 -8.04 20.95 -4.51
CA GLU A 364 -7.35 22.11 -5.08
C GLU A 364 -7.56 22.09 -6.60
N LEU A 365 -8.19 23.15 -7.11
CA LEU A 365 -8.41 23.38 -8.54
C LEU A 365 -7.71 24.68 -8.95
N PRO A 366 -7.23 24.79 -10.21
CA PRO A 366 -6.69 26.04 -10.71
C PRO A 366 -7.71 27.18 -10.69
N ASP A 367 -7.24 28.39 -10.45
CA ASP A 367 -7.99 29.64 -10.54
C ASP A 367 -7.21 30.71 -11.34
N ASP A 368 -7.67 31.95 -11.30
CA ASP A 368 -7.04 33.06 -12.04
C ASP A 368 -5.64 33.42 -11.50
N GLU A 369 -5.36 33.18 -10.21
CA GLU A 369 -4.08 33.45 -9.56
C GLU A 369 -3.10 32.27 -9.71
N TYR A 370 -3.63 31.04 -9.65
CA TYR A 370 -2.89 29.77 -9.78
C TYR A 370 -3.45 28.94 -10.96
N PRO A 371 -3.20 29.33 -12.22
CA PRO A 371 -3.87 28.75 -13.40
C PRO A 371 -3.32 27.40 -13.86
N LEU A 372 -2.29 26.86 -13.19
CA LEU A 372 -1.59 25.64 -13.59
C LEU A 372 -1.80 24.50 -12.60
N ILE A 373 -1.87 23.27 -13.10
CA ILE A 373 -1.85 22.06 -12.27
C ILE A 373 -0.40 21.60 -12.12
N LEU A 374 0.05 21.49 -10.88
CA LEU A 374 1.34 20.88 -10.55
C LEU A 374 1.17 19.37 -10.37
N THR A 375 2.07 18.60 -10.98
CA THR A 375 2.19 17.15 -10.73
C THR A 375 3.64 16.81 -10.40
N THR A 376 3.87 16.10 -9.30
CA THR A 376 5.19 15.56 -8.96
C THR A 376 5.38 14.16 -9.54
N GLY A 377 6.60 13.81 -9.90
CA GLY A 377 6.93 12.49 -10.47
C GLY A 377 8.28 11.98 -9.99
N ARG A 378 8.65 10.80 -10.48
CA ARG A 378 9.98 10.22 -10.29
C ARG A 378 10.74 10.26 -11.63
N SER A 379 12.06 10.38 -11.56
CA SER A 379 12.98 10.35 -12.71
C SER A 379 13.84 9.11 -12.69
#